data_AF-A0A965PAA9-F1
#
_entry.id   AF-A0A965PAA9-F1
#
_cell.length_a   1.000
_cell.length_b   1.000
_cell.length_c   1.000
_cell.angle_alpha   90.00
_cell.angle_beta   90.00
_cell.angle_gamma   90.00
#
_symmetry.space_group_name_H-M   'P 1'
#
loop_
_entity.id
_entity.type
_entity.pdbx_description
1 polymer ?
#
loop_
_entity_poly.entity_id
_entity_poly.type
_entity_poly.pdbx_seq_one_letter_code
_entity_poly.pdbx_strand_id
1 'polypeptide(L)'
;MANQKLTQLTAATTSNDADLLYVVQAGVSKKTTKQLLMASTLAVANSAASTAASANTNANNALATANNALSQVGTAVQKTGDTMTGDLDMGGHELQNLAVPSAPDDAATKDYVDTNLAGKLDTSGGTMSGDINMGGQMVENLGTPTNNTDAATKGYV
;
A
#
# COMPACT_ATOMS: atom_id res chain seq x y z
N MET A 1 -48.24 7.17 -67.04
CA MET A 1 -49.26 7.52 -66.04
C MET A 1 -49.09 6.59 -64.87
N ALA A 2 -48.94 7.17 -63.67
CA ALA A 2 -48.75 6.48 -62.41
C ALA A 2 -49.88 5.48 -62.17
N ASN A 3 -49.57 4.35 -61.53
CA ASN A 3 -50.57 3.72 -60.67
C ASN A 3 -49.92 3.22 -59.39
N GLN A 4 -50.27 3.95 -58.33
CA GLN A 4 -50.05 3.62 -56.94
C GLN A 4 -50.65 2.25 -56.62
N LYS A 5 -49.97 1.45 -55.79
CA LYS A 5 -50.64 0.73 -54.70
C LYS A 5 -49.64 0.32 -53.63
N LEU A 6 -49.48 1.22 -52.67
CA LEU A 6 -49.03 0.90 -51.33
C LEU A 6 -50.29 0.60 -50.50
N THR A 7 -50.62 -0.67 -50.26
CA THR A 7 -51.59 -1.17 -49.25
C THR A 7 -51.55 -2.72 -49.33
N GLN A 8 -51.29 -3.53 -48.31
CA GLN A 8 -51.56 -3.43 -46.87
C GLN A 8 -50.47 -4.19 -46.07
N LEU A 9 -50.01 -3.56 -45.00
CA LEU A 9 -49.40 -4.22 -43.84
C LEU A 9 -50.57 -4.74 -42.98
N THR A 10 -50.89 -6.03 -43.11
CA THR A 10 -51.85 -6.71 -42.22
C THR A 10 -51.16 -7.89 -41.56
N ALA A 11 -51.10 -7.84 -40.23
CA ALA A 11 -50.54 -8.87 -39.37
C ALA A 11 -51.18 -10.24 -39.65
N ALA A 12 -50.36 -11.22 -40.06
CA ALA A 12 -50.73 -12.62 -40.08
C ALA A 12 -49.88 -13.36 -39.04
N THR A 13 -50.41 -13.44 -37.83
CA THR A 13 -49.96 -14.36 -36.78
C THR A 13 -50.45 -15.77 -37.09
N THR A 14 -49.86 -16.48 -38.05
CA THR A 14 -49.82 -17.96 -38.10
C THR A 14 -48.69 -18.41 -39.02
N SER A 15 -47.86 -19.33 -38.53
CA SER A 15 -46.69 -19.90 -39.18
C SER A 15 -47.01 -20.68 -40.46
N ASN A 16 -46.62 -20.17 -41.63
CA ASN A 16 -46.42 -20.99 -42.83
C ASN A 16 -45.58 -20.24 -43.88
N ASP A 17 -44.28 -20.54 -43.88
CA ASP A 17 -43.34 -20.50 -45.02
C ASP A 17 -43.01 -19.19 -45.76
N ALA A 18 -43.52 -18.01 -45.35
CA ALA A 18 -43.32 -16.78 -46.11
C ALA A 18 -42.10 -15.90 -45.71
N ASP A 19 -41.35 -16.25 -44.65
CA ASP A 19 -40.38 -15.31 -44.05
C ASP A 19 -38.99 -15.92 -43.76
N LEU A 20 -38.56 -16.88 -44.59
CA LEU A 20 -37.19 -17.42 -44.54
C LEU A 20 -36.48 -17.03 -45.84
N LEU A 21 -35.42 -16.21 -45.73
CA LEU A 21 -34.55 -15.83 -46.84
C LEU A 21 -33.95 -17.10 -47.50
N TYR A 22 -34.55 -17.58 -48.60
CA TYR A 22 -34.16 -18.84 -49.23
C TYR A 22 -32.88 -18.63 -50.06
N VAL A 23 -31.71 -18.84 -49.47
CA VAL A 23 -30.50 -19.08 -50.25
C VAL A 23 -30.54 -20.52 -50.71
N VAL A 24 -31.01 -20.74 -51.93
CA VAL A 24 -30.88 -22.03 -52.60
C VAL A 24 -29.39 -22.24 -52.90
N GLN A 25 -28.62 -22.79 -51.98
CA GLN A 25 -27.60 -23.72 -52.47
C GLN A 25 -28.38 -24.88 -53.05
N ALA A 26 -28.33 -25.00 -54.38
CA ALA A 26 -29.08 -25.95 -55.20
C ALA A 26 -29.33 -27.30 -54.45
N GLY A 27 -30.56 -27.53 -53.95
CA GLY A 27 -31.00 -28.85 -53.46
C GLY A 27 -31.45 -29.01 -52.00
N VAL A 28 -31.44 -27.98 -51.13
CA VAL A 28 -31.82 -28.16 -49.70
C VAL A 28 -33.30 -27.84 -49.42
N SER A 29 -34.01 -28.72 -48.68
CA SER A 29 -35.44 -28.58 -48.33
C SER A 29 -35.69 -27.42 -47.34
N LYS A 30 -36.89 -26.82 -47.37
CA LYS A 30 -37.31 -25.74 -46.47
C LYS A 30 -37.17 -26.10 -44.99
N LYS A 31 -37.54 -27.33 -44.62
CA LYS A 31 -37.42 -27.86 -43.25
C LYS A 31 -35.95 -27.87 -42.79
N THR A 32 -35.05 -28.32 -43.66
CA THR A 32 -33.61 -28.40 -43.41
C THR A 32 -32.97 -27.01 -43.37
N THR A 33 -33.41 -26.09 -44.22
CA THR A 33 -32.94 -24.68 -44.23
C THR A 33 -33.31 -23.96 -42.94
N LYS A 34 -34.55 -24.13 -42.46
CA LYS A 34 -35.00 -23.60 -41.16
C LYS A 34 -34.20 -24.18 -40.00
N GLN A 35 -33.95 -25.49 -40.02
CA GLN A 35 -33.17 -26.17 -38.99
C GLN A 35 -31.71 -25.69 -38.97
N LEU A 36 -31.09 -25.47 -40.14
CA LEU A 36 -29.72 -24.96 -40.25
C LEU A 36 -29.61 -23.50 -39.79
N LEU A 37 -30.60 -22.65 -40.09
CA LEU A 37 -30.65 -21.26 -39.63
C LEU A 37 -30.84 -21.15 -38.11
N MET A 38 -31.63 -22.04 -37.51
CA MET A 38 -31.79 -22.14 -36.05
C MET A 38 -30.50 -22.64 -35.38
N ALA A 39 -29.84 -23.64 -35.97
CA ALA A 39 -28.58 -24.16 -35.47
C ALA A 39 -27.46 -23.11 -35.53
N SER A 40 -27.36 -22.35 -36.62
CA SER A 40 -26.38 -21.27 -36.74
C SER A 40 -26.67 -20.09 -35.81
N THR A 41 -27.95 -19.71 -35.65
CA THR A 41 -28.37 -18.66 -34.72
C THR A 41 -28.06 -19.06 -33.27
N LEU A 42 -28.33 -20.31 -32.89
CA LEU A 42 -28.02 -20.83 -31.56
C LEU A 42 -26.50 -20.91 -31.30
N ALA A 43 -25.71 -21.31 -32.31
CA ALA A 43 -24.25 -21.31 -32.21
C ALA A 43 -23.70 -19.89 -31.95
N VAL A 44 -24.16 -18.89 -32.70
CA VAL A 44 -23.78 -17.49 -32.50
C VAL A 44 -24.21 -16.99 -31.11
N ALA A 45 -25.43 -17.32 -30.67
CA ALA A 45 -25.92 -16.97 -29.34
C ALA A 45 -25.06 -17.58 -28.22
N ASN A 46 -24.70 -18.85 -28.34
CA ASN A 46 -23.83 -19.53 -27.37
C ASN A 46 -22.42 -18.94 -27.35
N SER A 47 -21.85 -18.59 -28.52
CA SER A 47 -20.55 -17.92 -28.60
C SER A 47 -20.59 -16.50 -28.00
N ALA A 48 -21.69 -15.76 -28.18
CA ALA A 48 -21.88 -14.45 -27.56
C ALA A 48 -22.01 -14.57 -26.02
N ALA A 49 -22.77 -15.55 -25.53
CA ALA A 49 -22.92 -15.80 -24.10
C ALA A 49 -21.60 -16.21 -23.43
N SER A 50 -20.81 -17.09 -24.07
CA SER A 50 -19.49 -17.47 -23.55
C SER A 50 -18.51 -16.28 -23.54
N THR A 51 -18.52 -15.45 -24.59
CA THR A 51 -17.72 -14.22 -24.64
C THR A 51 -18.10 -13.25 -23.53
N ALA A 52 -19.41 -13.04 -23.29
CA ALA A 52 -19.89 -12.19 -22.20
C ALA A 52 -19.48 -12.74 -20.83
N ALA A 53 -19.55 -14.05 -20.62
CA ALA A 53 -19.11 -14.70 -19.39
C ALA A 53 -17.60 -14.52 -19.17
N SER A 54 -16.77 -14.72 -20.20
CA SER A 54 -15.32 -14.49 -20.14
C SER A 54 -14.99 -13.02 -19.86
N ALA A 55 -15.68 -12.08 -20.51
CA ALA A 55 -15.51 -10.64 -20.26
C ALA A 55 -15.84 -10.29 -18.80
N ASN A 56 -16.93 -10.84 -18.26
CA ASN A 56 -17.32 -10.66 -16.86
C ASN A 56 -16.28 -11.24 -15.88
N THR A 57 -15.78 -12.44 -16.16
CA THR A 57 -14.69 -13.05 -15.37
C THR A 57 -13.43 -12.19 -15.40
N ASN A 58 -13.03 -11.70 -16.57
CA ASN A 58 -11.86 -10.83 -16.72
C ASN A 58 -12.03 -9.52 -15.94
N ALA A 59 -13.21 -8.90 -15.98
CA ALA A 59 -13.52 -7.69 -15.23
C ALA A 59 -13.45 -7.93 -13.71
N ASN A 60 -14.01 -9.05 -13.23
CA ASN A 60 -13.95 -9.42 -11.81
C ASN A 60 -12.52 -9.70 -11.34
N ASN A 61 -11.73 -10.37 -12.16
CA ASN A 61 -10.31 -10.60 -11.86
C ASN A 61 -9.54 -9.29 -11.79
N ALA A 62 -9.77 -8.36 -12.73
CA ALA A 62 -9.13 -7.05 -12.72
C ALA A 62 -9.51 -6.23 -11.46
N LEU A 63 -10.78 -6.27 -11.06
CA LEU A 63 -11.24 -5.60 -9.83
C LEU A 63 -10.57 -6.19 -8.58
N ALA A 64 -10.45 -7.52 -8.51
CA ALA A 64 -9.76 -8.18 -7.40
C ALA A 64 -8.28 -7.77 -7.33
N THR A 65 -7.59 -7.73 -8.47
CA THR A 65 -6.21 -7.23 -8.55
C THR A 65 -6.09 -5.78 -8.07
N ALA A 66 -6.99 -4.90 -8.49
CA ALA A 66 -6.99 -3.49 -8.06
C ALA A 66 -7.20 -3.35 -6.54
N ASN A 67 -8.15 -4.09 -5.96
CA ASN A 67 -8.42 -4.07 -4.53
C ASN A 67 -7.22 -4.59 -3.71
N ASN A 68 -6.56 -5.65 -4.18
CA ASN A 68 -5.36 -6.19 -3.53
C ASN A 68 -4.19 -5.19 -3.59
N ALA A 69 -4.04 -4.44 -4.68
CA ALA A 69 -3.03 -3.40 -4.80
C ALA A 69 -3.32 -2.22 -3.84
N LEU A 70 -4.58 -1.78 -3.77
CA LEU A 70 -4.99 -0.70 -2.87
C LEU A 70 -4.76 -1.06 -1.40
N SER A 71 -5.09 -2.30 -1.01
CA SER A 71 -4.87 -2.80 0.35
C SER A 71 -3.39 -2.77 0.76
N GLN A 72 -2.50 -3.23 -0.12
CA GLN A 72 -1.05 -3.23 0.15
C GLN A 72 -0.47 -1.82 0.30
N VAL A 73 -0.94 -0.86 -0.50
CA VAL A 73 -0.49 0.54 -0.40
C VAL A 73 -1.07 1.22 0.84
N GLY A 74 -2.29 0.88 1.23
CA GLY A 74 -2.96 1.47 2.39
C GLY A 74 -2.35 1.13 3.75
N THR A 75 -1.47 0.13 3.81
CA THR A 75 -0.80 -0.30 5.06
C THR A 75 0.70 0.00 5.09
N ALA A 76 1.25 0.61 4.05
CA ALA A 76 2.68 0.91 3.95
C ALA A 76 3.01 2.31 4.48
N VAL A 77 4.21 2.46 5.05
CA VAL A 77 4.75 3.79 5.40
C VAL A 77 5.12 4.54 4.12
N GLN A 78 4.59 5.75 3.97
CA GLN A 78 4.73 6.53 2.75
C GLN A 78 6.05 7.32 2.70
N LYS A 79 6.69 7.37 1.52
CA LYS A 79 7.96 8.09 1.31
C LYS A 79 7.84 9.61 1.52
N THR A 80 6.64 10.15 1.36
CA THR A 80 6.34 11.58 1.61
C THR A 80 6.17 11.89 3.09
N GLY A 81 6.24 10.88 3.96
CA GLY A 81 5.91 10.96 5.38
C GLY A 81 4.57 10.31 5.69
N ASP A 82 4.44 9.87 6.93
CA ASP A 82 3.25 9.20 7.48
C ASP A 82 3.14 9.48 9.00
N THR A 83 2.00 9.15 9.60
CA THR A 83 1.78 9.23 11.06
C THR A 83 1.55 7.82 11.61
N MET A 84 2.46 7.37 12.47
CA MET A 84 2.32 6.08 13.14
C MET A 84 1.44 6.23 14.39
N THR A 85 0.33 5.49 14.48
CA THR A 85 -0.52 5.41 15.68
C THR A 85 -0.15 4.25 16.62
N GLY A 86 0.86 3.47 16.24
CA GLY A 86 1.39 2.34 17.00
C GLY A 86 2.87 2.13 16.67
N ASP A 87 3.47 1.13 17.31
CA ASP A 87 4.90 0.88 17.19
C ASP A 87 5.29 0.42 15.78
N LEU A 88 6.41 0.92 15.29
CA LEU A 88 7.07 0.42 14.08
C LEU A 88 8.27 -0.44 14.49
N ASP A 89 8.15 -1.75 14.32
CA ASP A 89 9.28 -2.67 14.50
C ASP A 89 10.21 -2.59 13.28
N MET A 90 11.46 -2.19 13.51
CA MET A 90 12.49 -2.09 12.47
C MET A 90 13.26 -3.39 12.25
N GLY A 91 13.00 -4.46 13.01
CA GLY A 91 13.62 -5.78 12.80
C GLY A 91 15.15 -5.79 12.91
N GLY A 92 15.74 -4.81 13.60
CA GLY A 92 17.20 -4.63 13.69
C GLY A 92 17.84 -3.87 12.52
N HIS A 93 17.04 -3.25 11.64
CA HIS A 93 17.54 -2.40 10.57
C HIS A 93 17.88 -0.99 11.07
N GLU A 94 18.87 -0.38 10.41
CA GLU A 94 19.35 0.97 10.73
C GLU A 94 18.41 2.06 10.20
N LEU A 95 18.34 3.17 10.95
CA LEU A 95 17.81 4.44 10.47
C LEU A 95 18.96 5.28 9.90
N GLN A 96 18.95 5.49 8.58
CA GLN A 96 20.01 6.23 7.88
C GLN A 96 19.59 7.67 7.58
N ASN A 97 20.58 8.55 7.47
CA ASN A 97 20.41 9.97 7.08
C ASN A 97 19.55 10.80 8.05
N LEU A 98 19.57 10.49 9.35
CA LEU A 98 19.02 11.37 10.38
C LEU A 98 19.86 12.66 10.48
N ALA A 99 19.17 13.80 10.53
CA ALA A 99 19.81 15.09 10.81
C ALA A 99 20.28 15.17 12.27
N VAL A 100 21.15 16.14 12.56
CA VAL A 100 21.46 16.50 13.96
C VAL A 100 20.15 16.99 14.62
N PRO A 101 19.75 16.42 15.77
CA PRO A 101 18.52 16.83 16.43
C PRO A 101 18.61 18.30 16.87
N SER A 102 17.51 19.03 16.70
CA SER A 102 17.41 20.46 17.03
C SER A 102 16.22 20.76 17.94
N ALA A 103 15.16 19.95 17.88
CA ALA A 103 14.03 19.98 18.79
C ALA A 103 14.14 18.85 19.83
N PRO A 104 13.50 19.00 21.01
CA PRO A 104 13.50 17.97 22.05
C PRO A 104 12.89 16.63 21.61
N ASP A 105 11.96 16.66 20.65
CA ASP A 105 11.22 15.49 20.18
C ASP A 105 11.84 14.83 18.93
N ASP A 106 12.98 15.36 18.45
CA ASP A 106 13.70 14.77 17.32
C ASP A 106 14.35 13.43 17.72
N ALA A 107 14.40 12.49 16.79
CA ALA A 107 15.25 11.31 16.94
C ALA A 107 16.74 11.72 16.97
N ALA A 108 17.47 11.27 17.99
CA ALA A 108 18.90 11.57 18.13
C ALA A 108 19.78 10.53 17.44
N THR A 109 20.80 10.97 16.72
CA THR A 109 21.86 10.09 16.21
C THR A 109 22.78 9.64 17.35
N LYS A 110 23.39 8.45 17.22
CA LYS A 110 24.37 7.98 18.20
C LYS A 110 25.55 8.95 18.35
N ASP A 111 26.07 9.44 17.24
CA ASP A 111 27.18 10.41 17.22
C ASP A 111 26.86 11.69 18.01
N TYR A 112 25.65 12.23 17.86
CA TYR A 112 25.19 13.36 18.64
C TYR A 112 25.23 13.07 20.15
N VAL A 113 24.73 11.90 20.58
CA VAL A 113 24.71 11.52 22.00
C VAL A 113 26.13 11.32 22.53
N ASP A 114 26.97 10.55 21.82
CA ASP A 114 28.34 10.24 22.23
C ASP A 114 29.19 11.51 22.35
N THR A 115 29.11 12.41 21.36
CA THR A 115 29.83 13.69 21.36
C THR A 115 29.44 14.57 22.55
N ASN A 116 28.14 14.66 22.86
CA ASN A 116 27.66 15.45 23.99
C ASN A 116 27.99 14.82 25.36
N LEU A 117 28.27 13.52 25.40
CA LEU A 117 28.65 12.81 26.62
C LEU A 117 30.17 12.79 26.85
N ALA A 118 30.98 12.83 25.78
CA ALA A 118 32.43 12.67 25.84
C ALA A 118 33.17 13.66 26.77
N GLY A 119 32.57 14.82 27.07
CA GLY A 119 33.15 15.83 27.96
C GLY A 119 32.68 15.76 29.42
N LYS A 120 31.80 14.81 29.78
CA LYS A 120 31.25 14.69 31.13
C LYS A 120 32.07 13.71 31.96
N LEU A 121 32.15 13.96 33.27
CA LEU A 121 32.74 13.01 34.23
C LEU A 121 31.73 11.90 34.53
N ASP A 122 32.16 10.64 34.43
CA ASP A 122 31.31 9.49 34.74
C ASP A 122 30.99 9.38 36.24
N THR A 123 29.82 8.83 36.55
CA THR A 123 29.38 8.61 37.94
C THR A 123 30.20 7.53 38.66
N SER A 124 30.86 6.65 37.93
CA SER A 124 31.84 5.70 38.48
C SER A 124 33.16 6.38 38.88
N GLY A 125 33.29 7.69 38.63
CA GLY A 125 34.50 8.46 38.82
C GLY A 125 35.26 8.66 37.52
N GLY A 126 36.38 9.37 37.62
CA GLY A 126 37.30 9.64 36.51
C GLY A 126 38.41 10.57 36.99
N THR A 127 39.22 11.03 36.05
CA THR A 127 40.33 11.96 36.34
C THR A 127 39.95 13.35 35.87
N MET A 128 39.95 14.31 36.79
CA MET A 128 39.91 15.72 36.46
C MET A 128 41.35 16.21 36.29
N SER A 129 41.66 16.81 35.13
CA SER A 129 42.97 17.40 34.85
C SER A 129 42.83 18.92 34.73
N GLY A 130 43.74 19.65 35.39
CA GLY A 130 43.67 21.11 35.51
C GLY A 130 42.87 21.59 36.72
N ASP A 131 42.84 22.91 36.90
CA ASP A 131 42.16 23.53 38.03
C ASP A 131 40.65 23.42 37.89
N ILE A 132 39.98 23.00 38.97
CA ILE A 132 38.52 23.01 39.07
C ILE A 132 38.10 24.23 39.89
N ASN A 133 37.59 25.26 39.21
CA ASN A 133 36.97 26.38 39.91
C ASN A 133 35.54 26.01 40.33
N MET A 134 35.34 25.76 41.62
CA MET A 134 34.03 25.41 42.19
C MET A 134 33.09 26.60 42.37
N GLY A 135 33.50 27.84 42.08
CA GLY A 135 32.62 29.02 42.13
C GLY A 135 32.02 29.33 43.51
N GLY A 136 32.58 28.80 44.60
CA GLY A 136 32.04 28.90 45.96
C GLY A 136 31.03 27.81 46.33
N GLN A 137 30.79 26.83 45.45
CA GLN A 137 29.87 25.74 45.70
C GLN A 137 30.49 24.68 46.62
N MET A 138 29.63 24.01 47.40
CA MET A 138 30.04 22.96 48.32
C MET A 138 30.40 21.67 47.57
N VAL A 139 31.37 20.94 48.11
CA VAL A 139 31.61 19.52 47.78
C VAL A 139 31.00 18.70 48.91
N GLU A 140 29.83 18.12 48.65
CA GLU A 140 29.07 17.37 49.65
C GLU A 140 29.45 15.89 49.67
N ASN A 141 29.11 15.20 50.77
CA ASN A 141 29.29 13.75 50.94
C ASN A 141 30.74 13.24 50.75
N LEU A 142 31.74 14.07 51.05
CA LEU A 142 33.13 13.63 51.07
C LEU A 142 33.37 12.68 52.27
N GLY A 143 33.91 11.50 51.99
CA GLY A 143 34.22 10.50 53.02
C GLY A 143 35.36 10.93 53.96
N THR A 144 35.55 10.18 55.06
CA THR A 144 36.72 10.36 55.92
C THR A 144 38.00 10.07 55.15
N PRO A 145 39.00 10.98 55.14
CA PRO A 145 40.29 10.74 54.48
C PRO A 145 40.99 9.48 55.01
N THR A 146 41.49 8.64 54.10
CA THR A 146 42.22 7.40 54.45
C THR A 146 43.66 7.41 53.95
N ASN A 147 43.94 8.11 52.84
CA ASN A 147 45.27 8.31 52.29
C ASN A 147 45.74 9.75 52.53
N ASN A 148 47.07 9.94 52.55
CA ASN A 148 47.69 11.25 52.76
C ASN A 148 47.38 12.30 51.68
N THR A 149 46.85 11.87 50.53
CA THR A 149 46.53 12.73 49.38
C THR A 149 45.03 12.91 49.16
N ASP A 150 44.19 12.34 50.03
CA ASP A 150 42.75 12.53 49.95
C ASP A 150 42.39 13.98 50.33
N ALA A 151 41.33 14.52 49.72
CA ALA A 151 40.74 15.76 50.20
C ALA A 151 40.12 15.56 51.59
N ALA A 152 40.28 16.52 52.50
CA ALA A 152 39.79 16.44 53.88
C ALA A 152 38.62 17.40 54.17
N THR A 153 37.63 16.92 54.92
CA THR A 153 36.53 17.76 55.41
C THR A 153 36.98 18.63 56.59
N LYS A 154 36.28 19.73 56.84
CA LYS A 154 36.59 20.63 57.96
C LYS A 154 36.53 19.95 59.34
N GLY A 155 35.71 18.91 59.50
CA GLY A 155 35.62 18.17 60.75
C GLY A 155 36.83 17.26 61.01
N TYR A 156 37.67 17.01 60.00
CA TYR A 156 38.84 16.15 60.10
C TYR A 156 40.16 16.93 60.33
N VAL A 157 40.22 18.19 59.88
CA VAL A 157 41.41 19.06 59.94
C VAL A 157 41.49 19.91 61.21
#